data_AF-A0A967LJA5-F1
#
_entry.id   AF-A0A967LJA5-F1
#
_cell.length_a   1.000
_cell.length_b   1.000
_cell.length_c   1.000
_cell.angle_alpha   90.00
_cell.angle_beta   90.00
_cell.angle_gamma   90.00
#
_symmetry.space_group_name_H-M   'P 1'
#
loop_
_entity.id
_entity.type
_entity.pdbx_description
1 polymer ?
#
loop_
_entity_poly.entity_id
_entity_poly.type
_entity_poly.pdbx_seq_one_letter_code
_entity_poly.pdbx_strand_id
1 'polypeptide(L)'
;MNLRQQTWHMKNWRPNMLVFTGQPYNREQLVELGDWLSLGKGIITYTQLIVGDVSEQAGRGMRRLARKHIDQYISDRGMDAFSESQIVPDFELGVLTIAQSHG
;
A
#
# COMPACT_ATOMS: atom_id res chain seq x y z
N MET A 1 -1.16 -22.31 -7.50
CA MET A 1 -0.35 -22.63 -6.31
C MET A 1 -1.17 -22.31 -5.08
N ASN A 2 -1.38 -23.25 -4.15
CA ASN A 2 -2.19 -23.03 -2.95
C ASN A 2 -1.31 -22.56 -1.79
N LEU A 3 -1.21 -21.24 -1.61
CA LEU A 3 -0.34 -20.62 -0.60
C LEU A 3 -0.68 -21.06 0.83
N ARG A 4 -1.95 -21.34 1.13
CA ARG A 4 -2.39 -21.76 2.48
C ARG A 4 -1.85 -23.11 2.93
N GLN A 5 -1.53 -23.99 1.99
CA GLN A 5 -1.05 -25.34 2.27
C GLN A 5 0.49 -25.44 2.32
N GLN A 6 1.20 -24.34 2.06
CA GLN A 6 2.66 -24.34 2.10
C GLN A 6 3.18 -24.29 3.54
N THR A 7 4.13 -25.16 3.85
CA THR A 7 4.84 -25.13 5.13
C THR A 7 5.78 -23.93 5.17
N TRP A 8 5.67 -23.13 6.22
CA TRP A 8 6.59 -22.03 6.44
C TRP A 8 8.03 -22.53 6.61
N HIS A 9 8.98 -21.85 5.97
CA HIS A 9 10.41 -22.10 6.14
C HIS A 9 11.17 -20.80 5.92
N MET A 10 12.25 -20.55 6.68
CA MET A 10 13.06 -19.32 6.58
C MET A 10 13.54 -19.02 5.15
N LYS A 11 13.90 -20.05 4.38
CA LYS A 11 14.35 -19.93 2.97
C LYS A 11 13.22 -19.57 1.99
N ASN A 12 11.97 -19.71 2.40
CA ASN A 12 10.78 -19.41 1.59
C ASN A 12 10.14 -18.08 1.99
N TRP A 13 10.75 -17.34 2.91
CA TRP A 13 10.26 -16.02 3.29
C TRP A 13 10.24 -15.09 2.08
N ARG A 14 9.12 -14.39 1.92
CA ARG A 14 8.89 -13.35 0.92
C ARG A 14 8.36 -12.13 1.67
N PRO A 15 8.91 -10.93 1.48
CA PRO A 15 8.38 -9.75 2.16
C PRO A 15 6.95 -9.47 1.73
N ASN A 16 6.07 -9.16 2.68
CA ASN A 16 4.80 -8.51 2.42
C ASN A 16 4.88 -7.13 3.10
N MET A 17 5.11 -6.10 2.29
CA MET A 17 5.40 -4.75 2.77
C MET A 17 4.22 -3.83 2.49
N LEU A 18 3.74 -3.20 3.56
CA LEU A 18 2.81 -2.09 3.50
C LEU A 18 3.59 -0.79 3.66
N VAL A 19 3.54 0.07 2.65
CA VAL A 19 4.33 1.31 2.60
C VAL A 19 3.39 2.51 2.56
N PHE A 20 3.37 3.29 3.65
CA PHE A 20 2.55 4.49 3.80
C PHE A 20 3.16 5.68 3.03
N THR A 21 3.05 5.63 1.70
CA THR A 21 3.63 6.62 0.79
C THR A 21 2.81 7.90 0.71
N GLY A 22 1.51 7.84 1.01
CA GLY A 22 0.61 8.94 0.69
C GLY A 22 0.54 9.11 -0.83
N GLN A 23 0.73 10.33 -1.33
CA GLN A 23 0.94 10.53 -2.76
C GLN A 23 2.39 10.15 -3.11
N PRO A 24 2.64 9.11 -3.94
CA PRO A 24 3.98 8.51 -4.08
C PRO A 24 5.06 9.47 -4.60
N TYR A 25 4.68 10.39 -5.49
CA TYR A 25 5.56 11.46 -5.98
C TYR A 25 6.16 12.35 -4.88
N ASN A 26 5.52 12.41 -3.70
CA ASN A 26 6.01 13.22 -2.58
C ASN A 26 7.01 12.46 -1.69
N ARG A 27 7.18 11.15 -1.89
CA ARG A 27 7.99 10.26 -1.04
C ARG A 27 8.75 9.22 -1.85
N GLU A 28 9.36 9.62 -2.96
CA GLU A 28 10.03 8.71 -3.90
C GLU A 28 11.11 7.85 -3.22
N GLN A 29 11.85 8.40 -2.25
CA GLN A 29 12.88 7.66 -1.52
C GLN A 29 12.30 6.49 -0.69
N LEU A 30 11.08 6.65 -0.18
CA LEU A 30 10.39 5.58 0.56
C LEU A 30 9.93 4.47 -0.39
N VAL A 31 9.53 4.84 -1.61
CA VAL A 31 9.20 3.89 -2.67
C VAL A 31 10.44 3.10 -3.08
N GLU A 32 11.56 3.78 -3.35
CA GLU A 32 12.84 3.15 -3.73
C GLU A 32 13.34 2.19 -2.64
N LEU A 33 13.25 2.59 -1.37
CA LEU A 33 13.59 1.71 -0.26
C LEU A 33 12.72 0.46 -0.23
N GLY A 34 11.41 0.60 -0.46
CA GLY A 34 10.49 -0.54 -0.53
C GLY A 34 10.86 -1.50 -1.67
N ASP A 35 11.20 -0.96 -2.85
CA ASP A 35 11.63 -1.77 -3.98
C ASP A 35 12.93 -2.52 -3.68
N TRP A 36 13.94 -1.83 -3.15
CA TRP A 36 15.22 -2.43 -2.75
C TRP A 36 15.09 -3.52 -1.70
N LEU A 37 14.23 -3.32 -0.70
CA LEU A 37 13.99 -4.32 0.35
C LEU A 37 13.27 -5.56 -0.19
N SER A 38 12.46 -5.40 -1.23
CA SER A 38 11.77 -6.53 -1.86
C SER A 38 12.72 -7.40 -2.69
N LEU A 39 13.77 -6.80 -3.27
CA LEU A 39 14.63 -7.43 -4.27
C LEU A 39 13.82 -8.12 -5.38
N GLY A 40 12.68 -7.53 -5.77
CA GLY A 40 11.76 -8.09 -6.76
C GLY A 40 11.04 -9.37 -6.30
N LYS A 41 10.95 -9.61 -4.98
CA LYS A 41 10.29 -10.78 -4.39
C LYS A 41 9.23 -10.34 -3.40
N GLY A 42 8.13 -11.08 -3.38
CA GLY A 42 7.06 -10.85 -2.42
C GLY A 42 6.05 -9.85 -2.93
N ILE A 43 5.43 -9.11 -2.01
CA ILE A 43 4.32 -8.21 -2.29
C ILE A 43 4.63 -6.85 -1.67
N ILE A 44 4.48 -5.79 -2.46
CA ILE A 44 4.52 -4.41 -1.99
C ILE A 44 3.14 -3.79 -2.19
N THR A 45 2.64 -3.09 -1.17
CA THR A 45 1.41 -2.28 -1.28
C THR A 45 1.72 -0.84 -0.90
N TYR A 46 1.54 0.08 -1.84
CA TYR A 46 1.60 1.51 -1.60
C TYR A 46 0.24 2.00 -1.13
N THR A 47 0.19 2.61 0.05
CA THR A 47 -1.05 3.04 0.68
C THR A 47 -1.09 4.53 0.97
N GLN A 48 -2.25 5.14 0.73
CA GLN A 48 -2.56 6.51 1.11
C GLN A 48 -3.73 6.57 2.09
N LEU A 49 -3.46 7.15 3.26
CA LEU A 49 -4.48 7.54 4.22
C LEU A 49 -4.97 8.96 3.91
N ILE A 50 -6.28 9.11 3.75
CA ILE A 50 -6.96 10.38 3.53
C ILE A 50 -7.67 10.73 4.83
N VAL A 51 -7.10 11.65 5.61
CA VAL A 51 -7.70 12.07 6.88
C VAL A 51 -8.92 12.93 6.61
N GLY A 52 -10.08 12.55 7.16
CA GLY A 52 -11.33 13.30 7.04
C GLY A 52 -12.57 12.47 7.35
N ASP A 53 -13.73 13.11 7.22
CA ASP A 53 -15.02 12.45 7.43
C ASP A 53 -15.31 11.44 6.30
N VAL A 54 -15.59 10.20 6.67
CA VAL A 54 -15.83 9.11 5.71
C VAL A 54 -17.03 9.39 4.84
N SER A 55 -18.12 9.93 5.40
CA SER A 55 -19.36 10.18 4.66
C SER A 55 -19.19 11.30 3.62
N GLU A 56 -18.47 12.36 3.97
CA GLU A 56 -18.20 13.47 3.06
C GLU A 56 -17.20 13.08 1.95
N GLN A 57 -16.10 12.44 2.33
CA GLN A 57 -14.99 12.17 1.40
C GLN A 57 -15.30 10.99 0.46
N ALA A 58 -16.10 10.01 0.91
CA ALA A 58 -16.55 8.92 0.04
C ALA A 58 -17.44 9.44 -1.10
N GLY A 59 -18.36 10.37 -0.80
CA GLY A 59 -19.21 11.01 -1.80
C GLY A 59 -18.43 11.79 -2.87
N ARG A 60 -17.25 12.31 -2.51
CA ARG A 60 -16.34 13.04 -3.43
C ARG A 60 -15.44 12.13 -4.25
N GLY A 61 -15.45 10.81 -4.01
CA GLY A 61 -14.62 9.85 -4.73
C GLY A 61 -13.12 9.95 -4.43
N MET A 62 -12.73 10.59 -3.32
CA MET A 62 -11.33 10.87 -2.97
C MET A 62 -10.49 9.60 -2.85
N ARG A 63 -11.05 8.53 -2.27
CA ARG A 63 -10.40 7.21 -2.22
C ARG A 63 -10.04 6.71 -3.62
N ARG A 64 -10.99 6.74 -4.55
CA ARG A 64 -10.76 6.27 -5.93
C ARG A 64 -9.70 7.12 -6.64
N LEU A 65 -9.72 8.44 -6.44
CA LEU A 65 -8.75 9.35 -7.04
C LEU A 65 -7.33 9.09 -6.51
N ALA A 66 -7.17 9.00 -5.19
CA ALA A 66 -5.89 8.69 -4.55
C ALA A 66 -5.31 7.36 -5.06
N ARG A 67 -6.13 6.29 -5.06
CA ARG A 67 -5.72 5.00 -5.61
C ARG A 67 -5.29 5.09 -7.07
N LYS A 68 -6.03 5.83 -7.91
CA LYS A 68 -5.69 6.03 -9.32
C LYS A 68 -4.33 6.73 -9.49
N HIS A 69 -3.98 7.68 -8.63
CA HIS A 69 -2.67 8.33 -8.68
C HIS A 69 -1.54 7.36 -8.33
N ILE A 70 -1.76 6.48 -7.36
CA ILE A 70 -0.80 5.42 -7.02
C ILE A 70 -0.67 4.42 -8.17
N ASP A 71 -1.80 3.97 -8.75
CA ASP A 71 -1.81 3.09 -9.92
C ASP A 71 -1.01 3.68 -11.09
N GLN A 72 -1.22 4.97 -11.37
CA GLN A 72 -0.49 5.67 -12.43
C GLN A 72 1.01 5.70 -12.13
N TYR A 73 1.40 6.03 -10.90
CA TYR A 73 2.80 6.03 -10.48
C TYR A 73 3.47 4.65 -10.65
N ILE A 74 2.78 3.58 -10.23
CA ILE A 74 3.26 2.19 -10.40
C ILE A 74 3.44 1.86 -11.88
N SER A 75 2.44 2.18 -12.71
CA SER A 75 2.46 1.91 -14.15
C SER A 75 3.57 2.67 -14.88
N ASP A 76 3.73 3.96 -14.60
CA ASP A 76 4.71 4.83 -15.26
C ASP A 76 6.15 4.38 -14.99
N ARG A 77 6.39 3.73 -13.84
CA ARG A 77 7.70 3.24 -13.42
C ARG A 77 7.88 1.73 -13.61
N GLY A 78 6.89 1.02 -14.17
CA GLY A 78 6.97 -0.42 -14.43
C GLY A 78 7.14 -1.28 -13.17
N MET A 79 6.55 -0.85 -12.05
CA MET A 79 6.71 -1.49 -10.75
C MET A 79 5.71 -2.65 -10.55
N ASP A 80 6.10 -3.68 -9.78
CA ASP A 80 5.20 -4.76 -9.36
C ASP A 80 4.72 -4.52 -7.92
N ALA A 81 3.67 -3.69 -7.80
CA ALA A 81 3.10 -3.29 -6.51
C ALA A 81 1.58 -3.12 -6.60
N PHE A 82 0.91 -3.22 -5.44
CA PHE A 82 -0.50 -2.91 -5.29
C PHE A 82 -0.70 -1.46 -4.83
N SER A 83 -1.86 -0.89 -5.17
CA SER A 83 -2.32 0.40 -4.69
C SER A 83 -3.49 0.25 -3.72
N GLU A 84 -3.38 0.93 -2.58
CA GLU A 84 -4.43 1.04 -1.58
C GLU A 84 -4.68 2.50 -1.20
N SER A 85 -5.93 2.83 -0.87
CA SER A 85 -6.22 4.09 -0.18
C SER A 85 -7.43 3.91 0.71
N GLN A 86 -7.43 4.60 1.86
CA GLN A 86 -8.53 4.58 2.81
C GLN A 86 -8.80 5.99 3.33
N ILE A 87 -10.07 6.29 3.58
CA ILE A 87 -10.46 7.50 4.31
C ILE A 87 -10.53 7.13 5.79
N VAL A 88 -9.84 7.89 6.62
CA VAL A 88 -9.73 7.63 8.05
C VAL A 88 -10.04 8.89 8.84
N PRO A 89 -10.72 8.80 10.00
CA PRO A 89 -11.03 9.98 10.81
C PRO A 89 -9.76 10.56 11.48
N ASP A 90 -8.78 9.70 11.72
CA ASP A 90 -7.51 10.02 12.36
C ASP A 90 -6.39 9.22 11.69
N PHE A 91 -5.20 9.82 11.59
CA PHE A 91 -4.06 9.20 10.92
C PHE A 91 -3.49 8.01 11.70
N GLU A 92 -3.29 8.15 13.00
CA GLU A 92 -2.66 7.11 13.83
C GLU A 92 -3.55 5.87 13.93
N LEU A 93 -4.82 6.07 14.24
CA LEU A 93 -5.82 5.01 14.24
C LEU A 93 -5.93 4.37 12.85
N GLY A 94 -5.86 5.17 11.78
CA GLY A 94 -5.85 4.69 10.41
C GLY A 94 -4.67 3.75 10.12
N VAL A 95 -3.46 4.14 10.52
CA VAL A 95 -2.26 3.31 10.37
C VAL A 95 -2.41 1.98 11.10
N LEU A 96 -2.83 2.01 12.37
CA LEU A 96 -3.04 0.81 13.18
C LEU A 96 -4.09 -0.13 12.57
N THR A 97 -5.20 0.45 12.09
CA THR A 97 -6.29 -0.30 11.47
C THR A 97 -5.84 -1.02 10.22
N ILE A 98 -5.12 -0.33 9.32
CA ILE A 98 -4.63 -0.96 8.09
C ILE A 98 -3.54 -1.98 8.41
N ALA A 99 -2.59 -1.66 9.30
CA ALA A 99 -1.52 -2.59 9.65
C ALA A 99 -2.04 -3.94 10.19
N GLN A 100 -3.21 -3.95 10.82
CA GLN A 100 -3.86 -5.16 11.33
C GLN A 100 -4.79 -5.87 10.33
N SER A 101 -5.29 -5.14 9.33
CA SER A 101 -6.28 -5.66 8.37
C SER A 101 -5.74 -5.83 6.95
N HIS A 102 -4.49 -5.45 6.70
CA HIS A 102 -3.78 -5.68 5.44
C HIS A 102 -3.51 -7.17 5.22
N GLY A 103 -3.92 -7.69 4.05
CA GLY A 103 -3.76 -9.10 3.67
C GLY A 103 -4.70 -9.58 2.59
#